data_AF-A0A7X8UNY4-F1
#
_entry.id   AF-A0A7X8UNY4-F1
#
_cell.length_a   1.000
_cell.length_b   1.000
_cell.length_c   1.000
_cell.angle_alpha   90.00
_cell.angle_beta   90.00
_cell.angle_gamma   90.00
#
_symmetry.space_group_name_H-M   'P 1'
#
loop_
_entity.id
_entity.type
_entity.pdbx_description
1 polymer ?
#
loop_
_entity_poly.entity_id
_entity_poly.type
_entity_poly.pdbx_seq_one_letter_code
_entity_poly.pdbx_strand_id
1 'polypeptide(L)'
;MKAATVDRGSKRETGRLETSNPIRAARAKAGLTQEQAAQSVGWTQAAWAQLERMDVDRHSLGRLRKIAAALGCRLTDLTGK
;
A
#
# COMPACT_ATOMS: atom_id res chain seq x y z
N MET A 1 17.29 7.10 -23.61
CA MET A 1 17.87 7.30 -22.26
C MET A 1 17.08 6.43 -21.29
N LYS A 2 17.65 5.29 -20.88
CA LYS A 2 17.03 4.36 -19.93
C LYS A 2 17.57 4.70 -18.54
N ALA A 3 16.71 5.17 -17.64
CA ALA A 3 17.05 5.24 -16.23
C ALA A 3 16.83 3.85 -15.63
N ALA A 4 17.94 3.12 -15.50
CA ALA A 4 18.02 1.95 -14.65
C ALA A 4 18.03 2.42 -13.19
N THR A 5 17.05 1.97 -12.39
CA THR A 5 17.11 2.10 -10.94
C THR A 5 17.03 0.70 -10.34
N VAL A 6 18.22 0.15 -10.15
CA VAL A 6 18.66 -0.83 -9.14
C VAL A 6 17.54 -1.48 -8.33
N ASP A 7 17.17 -2.68 -8.75
CA ASP A 7 16.73 -3.78 -7.90
C ASP A 7 17.91 -4.21 -7.02
N ARG A 8 17.93 -3.81 -5.74
CA ARG A 8 18.82 -4.41 -4.74
C ARG A 8 18.36 -4.15 -3.30
N GLY A 9 17.64 -5.14 -2.76
CA GLY A 9 17.68 -5.48 -1.34
C GLY A 9 16.43 -5.16 -0.51
N SER A 10 15.49 -6.10 -0.46
CA SER A 10 15.24 -6.83 0.80
C SER A 10 14.35 -8.04 0.53
N LYS A 11 14.98 -9.20 0.32
CA LYS A 11 14.39 -10.50 0.67
C LYS A 11 14.12 -10.49 2.18
N ARG A 12 12.99 -11.05 2.60
CA ARG A 12 12.39 -11.14 3.96
C ARG A 12 11.33 -10.04 4.12
N GLU A 13 10.04 -10.34 4.05
CA GLU A 13 9.35 -11.35 4.83
C GLU A 13 8.03 -11.67 4.10
N THR A 14 7.95 -12.82 3.42
CA THR A 14 6.67 -13.48 3.17
C THR A 14 6.19 -14.12 4.47
N GLY A 15 6.06 -13.29 5.51
CA GLY A 15 5.32 -13.64 6.70
C GLY A 15 3.87 -13.42 6.33
N ARG A 16 3.11 -14.51 6.28
CA ARG A 16 1.65 -14.46 6.37
C ARG A 16 1.30 -13.85 7.73
N LEU A 17 1.45 -12.54 7.84
CA LEU A 17 0.96 -11.76 8.95
C LEU A 17 -0.50 -11.53 8.63
N GLU A 18 -1.35 -12.25 9.36
CA GLU A 18 -2.79 -12.03 9.51
C GLU A 18 -3.00 -10.57 9.92
N THR A 19 -2.85 -9.63 8.98
CA THR A 19 -2.87 -8.21 9.29
C THR A 19 -4.31 -7.76 9.10
N SER A 20 -4.96 -7.40 10.21
CA SER A 20 -6.32 -6.85 10.22
C SER A 20 -6.51 -5.60 9.34
N ASN A 21 -5.43 -5.00 8.81
CA ASN A 21 -5.52 -3.83 7.93
C ASN A 21 -5.62 -4.23 6.44
N PRO A 22 -6.78 -4.04 5.80
CA PRO A 22 -7.00 -4.38 4.39
C PRO A 22 -6.07 -3.62 3.42
N ILE A 23 -5.60 -2.42 3.77
CA ILE A 23 -4.65 -1.65 2.93
C ILE A 23 -3.29 -2.35 2.86
N ARG A 24 -2.80 -2.89 3.98
CA ARG A 24 -1.54 -3.65 3.99
C ARG A 24 -1.68 -4.92 3.15
N ALA A 25 -2.79 -5.64 3.30
CA ALA A 25 -3.05 -6.85 2.54
C ALA A 25 -3.12 -6.58 1.02
N ALA A 26 -3.83 -5.52 0.62
CA ALA A 26 -3.91 -5.11 -0.79
C ALA A 26 -2.53 -4.72 -1.36
N ARG A 27 -1.72 -3.97 -0.60
CA ARG A 27 -0.35 -3.64 -1.01
C ARG A 27 0.52 -4.89 -1.18
N ALA A 28 0.47 -5.81 -0.21
CA ALA A 28 1.24 -7.06 -0.27
C ALA A 28 0.83 -7.90 -1.49
N LYS A 29 -0.47 -7.96 -1.80
CA LYS A 29 -1.00 -8.63 -3.00
C LYS A 29 -0.52 -7.97 -4.30
N ALA A 30 -0.34 -6.65 -4.31
CA ALA A 30 0.24 -5.90 -5.42
C ALA A 30 1.77 -6.04 -5.52
N GLY A 31 2.44 -6.70 -4.57
CA GLY A 31 3.89 -6.88 -4.58
C GLY A 31 4.70 -5.61 -4.33
N LEU A 32 4.07 -4.56 -3.77
CA LEU A 32 4.71 -3.26 -3.58
C LEU A 32 5.29 -3.10 -2.16
N THR A 33 6.44 -2.43 -2.05
CA THR A 33 6.92 -1.89 -0.77
C THR A 33 6.07 -0.68 -0.35
N GLN A 34 6.14 -0.29 0.92
CA GLN A 34 5.45 0.93 1.38
C GLN A 34 5.94 2.18 0.63
N GLU A 35 7.23 2.23 0.29
CA GLU A 35 7.81 3.33 -0.46
C GLU A 35 7.27 3.38 -1.90
N GLN A 36 7.26 2.25 -2.60
CA GLN A 36 6.72 2.16 -3.96
C GLN A 36 5.24 2.54 -4.00
N ALA A 37 4.46 2.05 -3.04
CA ALA A 37 3.05 2.37 -2.93
C ALA A 37 2.83 3.86 -2.60
N ALA A 38 3.64 4.45 -1.71
CA ALA A 38 3.60 5.88 -1.43
C ALA A 38 3.92 6.74 -2.66
N GLN A 39 4.98 6.38 -3.40
CA GLN A 39 5.39 7.07 -4.62
C GLN A 39 4.29 7.05 -5.69
N SER A 40 3.58 5.92 -5.83
CA SER A 40 2.49 5.78 -6.81
C SER A 40 1.30 6.72 -6.58
N VAL A 41 1.13 7.23 -5.36
CA VAL A 41 0.07 8.20 -5.00
C VAL A 41 0.62 9.60 -4.67
N GLY A 42 1.93 9.82 -4.86
CA GLY A 42 2.59 11.09 -4.56
C GLY A 42 2.67 11.40 -3.06
N TRP A 43 2.78 10.38 -2.21
CA TRP A 43 2.91 10.52 -0.76
C TRP A 43 4.28 10.08 -0.24
N THR A 44 4.57 10.44 1.00
CA THR A 44 5.77 9.97 1.70
C THR A 44 5.56 8.54 2.22
N GLN A 45 6.65 7.78 2.36
CA GLN A 45 6.61 6.46 3.00
C GLN A 45 6.02 6.53 4.42
N ALA A 46 6.34 7.59 5.18
CA ALA A 46 5.78 7.81 6.52
C ALA A 46 4.26 7.99 6.50
N ALA A 47 3.71 8.75 5.55
CA ALA A 47 2.28 8.90 5.36
C ALA A 47 1.62 7.56 5.00
N TRP A 48 2.29 6.72 4.21
CA TRP A 48 1.80 5.37 3.91
C TRP A 48 1.82 4.45 5.14
N ALA A 49 2.90 4.46 5.91
CA ALA A 49 3.02 3.68 7.13
C ALA A 49 1.98 4.09 8.18
N GLN A 50 1.53 5.34 8.18
CA GLN A 50 0.40 5.79 9.01
C GLN A 50 -0.93 5.20 8.53
N LEU A 51 -1.18 5.12 7.23
CA LEU A 51 -2.40 4.49 6.68
C LEU A 51 -2.54 3.04 7.13
N GLU A 52 -1.43 2.29 7.15
CA GLU A 52 -1.43 0.88 7.57
C GLU A 52 -1.56 0.68 9.09
N ARG A 53 -1.35 1.74 9.88
CA ARG A 53 -1.50 1.72 11.35
C ARG A 53 -2.87 2.17 11.83
N MET A 54 -3.55 3.01 11.05
CA MET A 54 -4.87 3.52 11.40
C MET A 54 -5.97 2.58 10.90
N ASP A 55 -7.08 2.51 11.65
CA ASP A 55 -8.33 1.93 11.16
C ASP A 55 -8.76 2.57 9.85
N VAL A 56 -9.20 1.73 8.91
CA VAL A 56 -9.61 2.19 7.58
C VAL A 56 -10.76 3.19 7.65
N ASP A 57 -11.67 3.04 8.62
CA ASP A 57 -12.83 3.91 8.82
C ASP A 57 -12.46 5.37 9.17
N ARG A 58 -11.20 5.62 9.56
CA ARG A 58 -10.72 6.99 9.81
C ARG A 58 -10.18 7.69 8.55
N HIS A 59 -10.10 7.01 7.41
CA HIS A 59 -9.65 7.62 6.15
C HIS A 59 -10.82 8.14 5.32
N SER A 60 -10.64 9.30 4.71
CA SER A 60 -11.64 9.81 3.77
C SER A 60 -11.75 8.92 2.53
N LEU A 61 -12.96 8.79 1.98
CA LEU A 61 -13.23 8.01 0.77
C LEU A 61 -12.37 8.45 -0.42
N GLY A 62 -12.02 9.74 -0.50
CA GLY A 62 -11.13 10.27 -1.53
C GLY A 62 -9.71 9.70 -1.45
N ARG A 63 -9.17 9.52 -0.24
CA ARG A 63 -7.87 8.88 -0.03
C ARG A 63 -7.91 7.39 -0.39
N LEU A 64 -8.94 6.68 0.04
CA LEU A 64 -9.11 5.26 -0.25
C LEU A 64 -9.24 4.99 -1.75
N ARG A 65 -9.94 5.86 -2.51
CA ARG A 65 -10.01 5.74 -3.98
C ARG A 65 -8.66 5.90 -4.66
N LYS A 66 -7.84 6.87 -4.23
CA LYS A 66 -6.48 7.05 -4.77
C LYS A 66 -5.60 5.82 -4.52
N ILE A 67 -5.69 5.26 -3.30
CA ILE A 67 -4.98 4.05 -2.93
C ILE A 67 -5.44 2.85 -3.78
N ALA A 68 -6.76 2.65 -3.92
CA ALA A 68 -7.31 1.56 -4.69
C ALA A 68 -6.86 1.60 -6.16
N ALA A 69 -6.90 2.79 -6.78
CA ALA A 69 -6.43 3.00 -8.14
C ALA A 69 -4.93 2.69 -8.29
N ALA A 70 -4.11 3.14 -7.33
CA ALA A 70 -2.67 2.92 -7.34
C ALA A 70 -2.27 1.46 -7.09
N LEU A 71 -3.05 0.73 -6.28
CA LEU A 71 -2.85 -0.69 -6.01
C LEU A 71 -3.52 -1.60 -7.05
N GLY A 72 -4.27 -1.04 -8.01
CA GLY A 72 -5.02 -1.82 -9.00
C GLY A 72 -6.11 -2.70 -8.39
N CYS A 73 -6.68 -2.30 -7.26
CA CYS A 73 -7.74 -3.04 -6.56
C CYS A 73 -9.04 -2.24 -6.47
N ARG A 74 -10.11 -2.87 -5.99
CA ARG A 74 -11.39 -2.21 -5.77
C ARG A 74 -11.40 -1.55 -4.39
N LEU A 75 -12.20 -0.50 -4.25
CA LEU A 75 -12.40 0.16 -2.96
C LEU A 75 -12.88 -0.80 -1.87
N THR A 76 -13.73 -1.77 -2.22
CA THR A 76 -14.22 -2.83 -1.32
C THR A 76 -13.08 -3.66 -0.72
N ASP A 77 -12.02 -3.88 -1.49
CA ASP A 77 -10.85 -4.65 -1.05
C ASP A 77 -10.06 -3.89 0.04
N LEU A 78 -10.30 -2.59 0.21
CA LEU A 78 -9.66 -1.74 1.23
C LEU A 78 -10.53 -1.51 2.46
N THR A 79 -11.82 -1.86 2.45
CA THR A 79 -12.76 -1.48 3.53
C THR A 79 -13.17 -2.62 4.45
N GLY A 80 -12.65 -3.84 4.23
CA GLY A 80 -12.92 -4.99 5.11
C GLY A 80 -14.39 -5.39 5.25
N LYS A 81 -15.25 -4.96 4.30
CA LYS A 81 -16.67 -5.28 4.22
C LYS A 81 -16.94 -6.26 3.08
#